data_AF-A0A355GHB9-F1
#
_entry.id   AF-A0A355GHB9-F1
#
_cell.length_a   1.000
_cell.length_b   1.000
_cell.length_c   1.000
_cell.angle_alpha   90.00
_cell.angle_beta   90.00
_cell.angle_gamma   90.00
#
_symmetry.space_group_name_H-M   'P 1'
#
loop_
_entity.id
_entity.type
_entity.pdbx_description
1 polymer ?
#
loop_
_entity_poly.entity_id
_entity_poly.type
_entity_poly.pdbx_seq_one_letter_code
_entity_poly.pdbx_strand_id
1 'polypeptide(L)' 'IVPKFGPKFEQEARIYKQKNQDPKDVPVILRADALVKTGLVQDLIKLAQENGFTKFAFKATQKIE' A
#
# COMPACT_ATOMS: atom_id res chain seq x y z
N ILE A 1 -3.94 11.65 6.60
CA ILE A 1 -2.88 10.95 5.83
C ILE A 1 -3.47 9.72 5.14
N VAL A 2 -4.06 8.77 5.88
CA VAL A 2 -4.79 7.60 5.36
C VAL A 2 -5.89 7.93 4.32
N PRO A 3 -6.80 8.90 4.52
CA PRO A 3 -7.89 9.16 3.56
C PRO A 3 -7.43 9.69 2.19
N LYS A 4 -6.16 10.11 2.05
CA LYS A 4 -5.62 10.54 0.74
C LYS A 4 -5.17 9.36 -0.15
N PHE A 5 -5.06 8.15 0.41
CA PHE A 5 -4.58 6.98 -0.33
C PHE A 5 -5.70 6.09 -0.88
N GLY A 6 -6.92 6.17 -0.35
CA GLY A 6 -8.08 5.42 -0.84
C GLY A 6 -8.32 5.58 -2.34
N PRO A 7 -8.51 6.82 -2.85
CA PRO A 7 -8.73 7.03 -4.29
C PRO A 7 -7.52 6.62 -5.16
N LYS A 8 -6.31 6.58 -4.60
CA LYS A 8 -5.12 6.11 -5.33
C LYS A 8 -5.13 4.59 -5.50
N PHE A 9 -5.48 3.84 -4.44
CA PHE A 9 -5.58 2.38 -4.53
C PHE A 9 -6.69 1.95 -5.48
N GLU A 10 -7.84 2.64 -5.49
CA GLU A 10 -8.90 2.38 -6.47
C GLU A 10 -8.44 2.62 -7.91
N GLN A 11 -7.73 3.73 -8.15
CA GLN A 11 -7.17 4.02 -9.47
C GLN A 11 -6.14 2.97 -9.90
N GLU A 12 -5.20 2.61 -9.02
CA GLU A 12 -4.19 1.58 -9.30
C GLU A 12 -4.84 0.22 -9.57
N ALA A 13 -5.79 -0.22 -8.74
CA ALA A 13 -6.52 -1.46 -8.97
C ALA A 13 -7.23 -1.45 -10.32
N ARG A 14 -7.81 -0.32 -10.74
CA ARG A 14 -8.44 -0.17 -12.05
C ARG A 14 -7.43 -0.20 -13.20
N ILE A 15 -6.22 0.33 -13.01
CA ILE A 15 -5.14 0.27 -14.01
C ILE A 15 -4.60 -1.16 -14.15
N TYR A 16 -4.38 -1.87 -13.04
CA TYR A 16 -3.92 -3.26 -13.07
C TYR A 16 -4.95 -4.18 -13.73
N LYS A 17 -6.24 -4.01 -13.41
CA LYS A 17 -7.33 -4.72 -14.09
C LYS A 17 -7.34 -4.47 -15.60
N GLN A 18 -7.12 -3.22 -16.04
CA GLN A 18 -6.99 -2.90 -17.48
C GLN A 18 -5.78 -3.56 -18.14
N LYS A 19 -4.71 -3.79 -17.38
CA LYS A 19 -3.51 -4.49 -17.85
C LYS A 19 -3.63 -6.02 -17.80
N ASN A 20 -4.81 -6.58 -17.53
CA ASN A 20 -5.00 -8.02 -17.31
C ASN A 20 -4.12 -8.57 -16.16
N GLN A 21 -3.80 -7.74 -15.18
CA GLN A 21 -2.98 -8.12 -14.03
C GLN A 21 -3.85 -8.08 -12.78
N ASP A 22 -3.89 -9.18 -12.03
CA ASP A 22 -4.69 -9.22 -10.81
C ASP A 22 -3.99 -8.40 -9.71
N PRO A 23 -4.68 -7.42 -9.08
CA PRO A 23 -4.10 -6.63 -8.01
C PRO A 23 -3.64 -7.47 -6.81
N LYS A 24 -4.15 -8.70 -6.64
CA LYS A 24 -3.67 -9.66 -5.63
C LYS A 24 -2.23 -10.12 -5.91
N ASP A 25 -1.82 -10.14 -7.18
CA ASP A 25 -0.49 -10.58 -7.54
C ASP A 25 0.56 -9.45 -7.43
N VAL A 26 0.11 -8.20 -7.37
CA VAL A 26 0.95 -7.00 -7.31
C VAL A 26 1.46 -6.76 -5.87
N PRO A 27 2.78 -6.76 -5.64
CA PRO A 27 3.35 -6.45 -4.33
C PRO A 27 3.31 -4.93 -4.05
N VAL A 28 2.57 -4.54 -3.02
CA VAL A 28 2.52 -3.17 -2.51
C VAL A 28 3.72 -2.93 -1.59
N ILE A 29 4.62 -2.02 -1.98
CA ILE A 29 5.81 -1.69 -1.19
C ILE A 29 5.49 -0.53 -0.26
N LEU A 30 5.31 -0.81 1.03
CA LEU A 30 5.17 0.21 2.05
C LEU A 30 6.54 0.69 2.49
N ARG A 31 6.83 1.96 2.18
CA ARG A 31 7.99 2.68 2.71
C ARG A 31 7.55 3.53 3.89
N ALA A 32 8.01 3.17 5.07
CA ALA A 32 7.74 3.90 6.29
C ALA A 32 9.05 4.32 6.93
N ASP A 33 9.08 5.55 7.44
CA ASP A 33 10.16 6.05 8.27
C ASP A 33 10.05 5.45 9.68
N ALA A 34 11.15 5.33 10.42
CA ALA A 34 11.14 4.74 11.77
C ALA A 34 10.20 5.48 12.74
N LEU A 35 9.89 6.74 12.46
CA LEU A 35 9.00 7.59 13.25
C LEU A 35 7.51 7.42 12.91
N VAL A 36 7.16 6.63 11.88
CA VAL A 36 5.76 6.40 11.52
C VAL A 36 5.07 5.55 12.59
N LYS A 37 3.93 6.04 13.08
CA LYS A 37 3.07 5.30 14.02
C LYS A 37 2.58 4.01 13.37
N THR A 38 2.82 2.87 14.04
CA THR A 38 2.39 1.53 13.60
C THR A 38 0.90 1.47 13.24
N GLY A 39 0.04 2.23 13.93
CA GLY A 39 -1.39 2.30 13.61
C GLY A 39 -1.67 2.80 12.19
N LEU A 40 -0.96 3.83 11.72
CA LEU A 40 -1.14 4.37 10.36
C LEU A 40 -0.77 3.37 9.27
N VAL A 41 0.25 2.54 9.55
CA VAL A 41 0.68 1.47 8.67
C VAL A 41 -0.38 0.38 8.59
N GLN A 42 -0.96 0.00 9.74
CA GLN A 42 -2.03 -0.99 9.79
C GLN A 42 -3.29 -0.51 9.05
N ASP A 43 -3.67 0.76 9.20
CA ASP A 43 -4.79 1.35 8.45
C ASP A 43 -4.54 1.34 6.93
N LEU A 44 -3.30 1.61 6.50
CA LEU A 44 -2.90 1.55 5.09
C LEU A 44 -2.96 0.14 4.52
N ILE A 45 -2.52 -0.87 5.28
CA ILE A 45 -2.62 -2.28 4.87
C ILE A 45 -4.09 -2.66 4.70
N LYS A 46 -4.95 -2.33 5.66
CA LYS A 46 -6.38 -2.65 5.59
C LYS A 46 -7.03 -2.04 4.35
N LEU A 47 -6.76 -0.76 4.09
CA LEU A 47 -7.28 -0.06 2.93
C LEU A 47 -6.83 -0.71 1.61
N ALA A 48 -5.56 -1.15 1.53
CA ALA A 48 -5.05 -1.85 0.36
C ALA A 48 -5.70 -3.24 0.20
N GLN A 49 -5.94 -3.97 1.29
CA GLN A 49 -6.65 -5.24 1.28
C GLN A 49 -8.09 -5.10 0.81
N GLU A 50 -8.81 -4.05 1.23
CA GLU A 50 -10.17 -3.75 0.75
C GLU A 50 -10.20 -3.48 -0.76
N ASN A 51 -9.09 -2.98 -1.32
CA ASN A 51 -8.93 -2.73 -2.76
C ASN A 51 -8.39 -3.94 -3.55
N GLY A 52 -8.20 -5.09 -2.89
CA GLY A 52 -7.80 -6.34 -3.53
C GLY A 52 -6.30 -6.62 -3.57
N PHE A 53 -5.47 -5.80 -2.90
CA PHE A 53 -4.04 -6.06 -2.77
C PHE A 53 -3.77 -7.00 -1.58
N THR A 54 -3.03 -8.08 -1.80
CA THR A 54 -2.76 -9.08 -0.75
C THR A 54 -1.27 -9.26 -0.45
N LYS A 55 -0.39 -8.81 -1.35
CA LYS A 55 1.06 -8.90 -1.17
C LYS A 55 1.61 -7.56 -0.69
N PHE A 56 2.30 -7.57 0.45
CA PHE A 56 2.87 -6.39 1.06
C PHE A 56 4.36 -6.59 1.33
N ALA A 57 5.18 -5.63 0.93
CA ALA A 57 6.60 -5.59 1.23
C ALA A 57 6.91 -4.35 2.07
N PHE A 58 7.49 -4.55 3.25
CA PHE A 58 7.93 -3.47 4.10
C PHE A 58 9.38 -3.09 3.80
N LYS A 59 9.60 -1.81 3.52
CA LYS A 59 10.94 -1.22 3.47
C LYS A 59 11.01 -0.09 4.50
N ALA A 60 11.79 -0.30 5.56
CA ALA A 60 12.17 0.78 6.43
C ALA A 60 13.13 1.70 5.68
N THR A 61 12.81 2.98 5.58
CA THR A 61 13.82 3.98 5.19
C THR A 61 14.69 4.18 6.43
N GLN A 62 15.76 3.40 6.54
CA GLN A 62 16.78 3.67 7.54
C GLN A 62 17.57 4.89 7.05
N LYS A 63 17.25 6.09 7.56
CA LYS A 63 18.30 7.10 7.70
C LYS A 63 19.11 6.67 8.90
N ILE A 64 20.15 5.88 8.64
CA ILE A 64 21.27 5.74 9.57
C ILE A 64 22.02 7.07 9.44
N GLU A 65 21.85 7.93 10.45
CA GLU A 65 22.78 9.02 10.73
C GLU A 65 23.63 8.59 11.93
#